data_AF-L2GPV3-F1
#
_entry.id   AF-L2GPV3-F1
#
_cell.length_a   1.000
_cell.length_b   1.000
_cell.length_c   1.000
_cell.angle_alpha   90.00
_cell.angle_beta   90.00
_cell.angle_gamma   90.00
#
_symmetry.space_group_name_H-M   'P 1'
#
loop_
_entity.id
_entity.type
_entity.pdbx_description
1 polymer ?
#
loop_
_entity_poly.entity_id
_entity_poly.type
_entity_poly.pdbx_seq_one_letter_code
_entity_poly.pdbx_strand_id
1 'polypeptide(L)'
;MEDSEFNEFKKQLSSYTPMIPDSIIESYCEKCGVETLDADVKKTVALMSHKFLTDVSVAAFQYHKMFSKAAQKDKRFGREKKITLQVQDLERALKDMGIDISRPSYFL
;
A
#
# COMPACT_ATOMS: atom_id res chain seq x y z
N MET A 1 -24.60 -0.94 -4.28
CA MET A 1 -24.16 -0.76 -2.89
C MET A 1 -25.40 -0.32 -2.14
N GLU A 2 -25.94 -1.18 -1.29
CA GLU A 2 -27.15 -0.84 -0.54
C GLU A 2 -26.79 0.24 0.49
N ASP A 3 -27.62 1.29 0.62
CA ASP A 3 -27.36 2.40 1.55
C ASP A 3 -27.14 1.93 3.00
N SER A 4 -27.66 0.75 3.35
CA SER A 4 -27.43 0.07 4.62
C SER A 4 -25.95 -0.22 4.88
N GLU A 5 -25.23 -0.74 3.90
CA GLU A 5 -23.81 -1.13 4.02
C GLU A 5 -22.91 0.09 4.22
N PHE A 6 -23.21 1.18 3.50
CA PHE A 6 -22.46 2.44 3.63
C PHE A 6 -22.66 3.11 5.00
N ASN A 7 -23.88 3.04 5.54
CA ASN A 7 -24.18 3.56 6.88
C ASN A 7 -23.49 2.72 7.97
N GLU A 8 -23.43 1.40 7.79
CA GLU A 8 -22.68 0.53 8.69
C GLU A 8 -21.17 0.84 8.65
N PHE A 9 -20.61 1.05 7.46
CA PHE A 9 -19.22 1.49 7.31
C PHE A 9 -18.94 2.80 8.04
N LYS A 10 -19.79 3.83 7.87
CA LYS A 10 -19.64 5.10 8.59
C LYS A 10 -19.68 4.91 10.10
N LYS A 11 -20.58 4.07 10.60
CA LYS A 11 -20.67 3.76 12.03
C LYS A 11 -19.38 3.13 12.54
N GLN A 12 -18.82 2.16 11.81
CA GLN A 12 -17.54 1.54 12.16
C GLN A 12 -16.39 2.55 12.14
N LEU A 13 -16.36 3.42 11.13
CA LEU A 13 -15.34 4.45 10.96
C LEU A 13 -15.27 5.43 12.14
N SER A 14 -16.43 5.82 12.68
CA SER A 14 -16.48 6.73 13.83
C SER A 14 -15.72 6.19 15.05
N SER A 15 -15.75 4.86 15.25
CA SER A 15 -15.07 4.15 16.33
C SER A 15 -13.65 3.68 15.99
N TYR A 16 -13.26 3.76 14.71
CA TYR A 16 -11.93 3.38 14.24
C TYR A 16 -10.89 4.42 14.67
N THR A 17 -9.73 3.92 15.13
CA THR A 17 -8.54 4.72 15.40
C THR A 17 -7.50 4.41 14.33
N PRO A 18 -7.18 5.36 13.43
CA PRO A 18 -6.22 5.12 12.36
C PRO A 18 -4.82 4.82 12.86
N MET A 19 -4.08 3.99 12.11
CA MET A 19 -2.65 3.76 12.36
C MET A 19 -1.80 5.00 12.03
N ILE A 20 -2.22 5.79 11.04
CA ILE A 20 -1.55 7.04 10.66
C ILE A 20 -2.04 8.14 11.61
N PRO A 21 -1.14 8.85 12.32
CA PRO A 21 -1.51 9.95 13.21
C PRO A 21 -2.24 11.08 12.48
N ASP A 22 -3.22 11.69 13.16
CA ASP A 22 -4.04 12.77 12.61
C ASP A 22 -3.20 13.97 12.14
N SER A 23 -2.14 14.31 12.87
CA SER A 23 -1.24 15.43 12.51
C SER A 23 -0.56 15.26 11.15
N ILE A 24 -0.28 14.01 10.74
CA ILE A 24 0.29 13.73 9.43
C ILE A 24 -0.76 13.96 8.36
N ILE A 25 -1.98 13.46 8.58
CA ILE A 25 -3.10 13.63 7.65
C ILE A 25 -3.42 15.12 7.47
N GLU A 26 -3.51 15.88 8.56
CA GLU A 26 -3.72 17.33 8.53
C GLU A 26 -2.66 18.03 7.70
N SER A 27 -1.38 17.70 7.90
CA SER A 27 -0.30 18.30 7.11
C SER A 27 -0.38 18.00 5.61
N TYR A 28 -0.88 16.82 5.22
CA TYR A 28 -1.08 16.47 3.81
C TYR A 28 -2.35 17.08 3.23
N CYS A 29 -3.42 17.19 4.03
CA CYS A 29 -4.64 17.89 3.66
C CYS A 29 -4.37 19.38 3.38
N GLU A 30 -3.64 20.06 4.27
CA GLU A 30 -3.21 21.45 4.09
C GLU A 30 -2.36 21.63 2.83
N LYS A 31 -1.39 20.73 2.59
CA LYS A 31 -0.56 20.76 1.36
C LYS A 31 -1.38 20.61 0.09
N CYS A 32 -2.48 19.87 0.14
CA CYS A 32 -3.41 19.70 -0.99
C CYS A 32 -4.46 20.82 -1.08
N GLY A 33 -4.47 21.79 -0.15
CA GLY A 33 -5.46 22.85 -0.08
C GLY A 33 -6.84 22.39 0.43
N VAL A 34 -6.89 21.28 1.17
CA VAL A 34 -8.11 20.72 1.74
C VAL A 34 -8.14 21.01 3.24
N GLU A 35 -9.08 21.84 3.67
CA GLU A 35 -9.38 22.05 5.09
C GLU A 35 -10.72 21.41 5.42
N THR A 36 -10.72 20.48 6.39
CA THR A 36 -11.94 19.84 6.87
C THR A 36 -11.96 19.77 8.39
N LEU A 37 -13.10 20.13 8.97
CA LEU A 37 -13.37 20.02 10.40
C LEU A 37 -13.93 18.64 10.77
N ASP A 38 -14.36 17.85 9.78
CA ASP A 38 -14.93 16.54 9.98
C ASP A 38 -13.83 15.48 10.22
N ALA A 39 -13.83 14.90 11.42
CA ALA A 39 -12.90 13.85 11.80
C ALA A 39 -13.09 12.56 10.98
N ASP A 40 -14.31 12.26 10.53
CA ASP A 40 -14.59 11.05 9.75
C ASP A 40 -13.98 11.15 8.36
N VAL A 41 -13.92 12.35 7.77
CA VAL A 41 -13.21 12.57 6.50
C VAL A 41 -11.71 12.27 6.66
N LYS A 42 -11.08 12.79 7.72
CA LYS A 42 -9.66 12.54 8.01
C LYS A 42 -9.38 11.04 8.24
N LYS A 43 -10.24 10.37 9.02
CA LYS A 43 -10.16 8.92 9.25
C LYS A 43 -10.33 8.12 7.96
N THR A 44 -11.23 8.54 7.07
CA THR A 44 -11.43 7.88 5.78
C THR A 44 -10.16 7.96 4.92
N VAL A 45 -9.56 9.14 4.81
CA VAL A 45 -8.31 9.34 4.05
C VAL A 45 -7.19 8.49 4.64
N ALA A 46 -7.06 8.44 5.97
CA ALA A 46 -6.08 7.60 6.65
C ALA A 46 -6.31 6.11 6.37
N LEU A 47 -7.55 5.63 6.47
CA LEU A 47 -7.92 4.24 6.21
C LEU A 47 -7.65 3.84 4.75
N MET A 48 -8.03 4.68 3.79
CA MET A 48 -7.79 4.44 2.36
C MET A 48 -6.30 4.40 2.04
N SER A 49 -5.51 5.30 2.62
CA SER A 49 -4.05 5.31 2.46
C SER A 49 -3.43 4.03 3.03
N HIS A 50 -3.88 3.60 4.21
CA HIS A 50 -3.42 2.38 4.85
C HIS A 50 -3.81 1.12 4.05
N LYS A 51 -5.04 1.07 3.52
CA LYS A 51 -5.48 -0.01 2.63
C LYS A 51 -4.62 -0.07 1.37
N PHE A 52 -4.38 1.07 0.72
CA PHE A 52 -3.53 1.14 -0.47
C PHE A 52 -2.12 0.58 -0.21
N LEU A 53 -1.48 1.01 0.88
CA LEU A 53 -0.16 0.50 1.26
C LEU A 53 -0.17 -1.01 1.54
N THR A 54 -1.24 -1.50 2.17
CA THR A 54 -1.43 -2.93 2.44
C THR A 54 -1.55 -3.72 1.14
N ASP A 55 -2.38 -3.26 0.21
CA ASP A 55 -2.59 -3.93 -1.08
C ASP A 55 -1.28 -4.01 -1.89
N VAL A 56 -0.52 -2.91 -1.95
CA VAL A 56 0.80 -2.87 -2.61
C VAL A 56 1.77 -3.84 -1.95
N SER A 57 1.82 -3.84 -0.61
CA SER A 57 2.74 -4.70 0.14
C SER A 57 2.42 -6.19 -0.03
N VAL A 58 1.13 -6.54 -0.05
CA VAL A 58 0.66 -7.90 -0.29
C VAL A 58 0.99 -8.35 -1.71
N ALA A 59 0.74 -7.50 -2.71
CA ALA A 59 1.08 -7.79 -4.10
C ALA A 59 2.59 -7.98 -4.29
N ALA A 60 3.42 -7.08 -3.75
CA ALA A 60 4.88 -7.18 -3.81
C ALA A 60 5.37 -8.48 -3.13
N PHE A 61 4.77 -8.86 -1.99
CA PHE A 61 5.10 -10.11 -1.32
C PHE A 61 4.73 -11.35 -2.14
N GLN A 62 3.62 -11.32 -2.88
CA GLN A 62 3.25 -12.40 -3.79
C GLN A 62 4.24 -12.53 -4.94
N TYR A 63 4.65 -11.41 -5.55
CA TYR A 63 5.69 -11.40 -6.58
C TYR A 63 7.01 -11.97 -6.06
N HIS A 64 7.46 -11.53 -4.89
CA HIS A 64 8.67 -12.03 -4.25
C HIS A 64 8.64 -13.56 -4.08
N LYS A 65 7.51 -14.11 -3.62
CA LYS A 65 7.31 -15.57 -3.48
C LYS A 65 7.38 -16.31 -4.81
N MET A 66 6.78 -15.75 -5.87
CA MET A 66 6.79 -16.37 -7.21
C MET A 66 8.21 -16.41 -7.78
N PHE A 67 8.95 -15.31 -7.65
CA PHE A 67 10.34 -15.23 -8.07
C PHE A 67 11.26 -16.15 -7.28
N SER A 68 11.17 -16.13 -5.96
CA SER A 68 12.00 -16.98 -5.09
C SER A 68 11.79 -18.46 -5.40
N LYS A 69 10.54 -18.90 -5.63
CA LYS A 69 10.23 -20.27 -6.07
C LYS A 69 10.83 -20.61 -7.43
N ALA A 70 10.82 -19.65 -8.37
CA ALA A 70 11.43 -19.85 -9.68
C ALA A 70 12.97 -19.96 -9.58
N ALA A 71 13.60 -19.10 -8.77
CA ALA A 71 15.04 -19.12 -8.50
C ALA A 71 15.49 -20.42 -7.80
N GLN A 72 14.68 -20.98 -6.89
CA GLN A 72 14.97 -22.25 -6.23
C GLN A 72 15.04 -23.46 -7.18
N LYS A 73 14.44 -23.39 -8.37
CA LYS A 73 14.59 -24.44 -9.40
C LYS A 73 15.96 -24.40 -10.06
N ASP A 74 16.64 -23.27 -10.03
CA ASP A 74 17.98 -23.11 -10.55
C ASP A 74 19.01 -23.39 -9.44
N LYS A 75 19.70 -24.53 -9.55
CA LYS A 75 20.71 -24.99 -8.57
C LYS A 75 21.89 -24.01 -8.41
N ARG A 76 22.03 -23.02 -9.30
CA ARG A 76 23.05 -21.96 -9.20
C ARG A 76 22.70 -20.89 -8.16
N PHE A 77 21.42 -20.73 -7.84
CA PHE A 77 20.97 -19.76 -6.86
C PHE A 77 20.79 -20.43 -5.50
N GLY A 78 21.51 -19.93 -4.50
CA GLY A 78 21.35 -20.37 -3.11
C GLY A 78 19.92 -20.13 -2.63
N ARG A 79 19.44 -20.95 -1.69
CA ARG A 79 18.13 -20.71 -1.06
C ARG A 79 18.22 -19.43 -0.23
N GLU A 80 17.66 -18.32 -0.71
CA GLU A 80 17.38 -17.17 0.13
C GLU A 80 16.39 -17.58 1.23
N LYS A 81 16.85 -17.55 2.48
CA LYS A 81 16.03 -17.92 3.64
C LYS A 81 15.22 -16.75 4.20
N LYS A 82 15.58 -15.51 3.85
CA LYS A 82 14.99 -14.29 4.41
C LYS A 82 14.16 -13.58 3.34
N ILE A 83 12.87 -13.38 3.64
CA ILE A 83 11.98 -12.57 2.83
C ILE A 83 12.50 -11.13 2.85
N THR A 84 12.71 -10.56 1.66
CA THR A 84 13.22 -9.19 1.50
C THR A 84 12.36 -8.46 0.48
N LEU A 85 11.95 -7.23 0.79
CA LEU A 85 11.23 -6.39 -0.16
C LEU A 85 12.24 -5.88 -1.21
N GLN A 86 12.16 -6.41 -2.44
CA GLN A 86 13.04 -6.00 -3.53
C GLN A 86 12.33 -5.03 -4.48
N VAL A 87 13.11 -4.13 -5.10
CA VAL A 87 12.59 -3.11 -6.03
C VAL A 87 11.86 -3.75 -7.20
N GLN A 88 12.39 -4.83 -7.77
CA GLN A 88 11.75 -5.57 -8.87
C GLN A 88 10.36 -6.12 -8.54
N ASP A 89 10.13 -6.52 -7.28
CA ASP A 89 8.84 -7.05 -6.82
C ASP A 89 7.84 -5.90 -6.65
N LEU A 90 8.32 -4.78 -6.12
CA LEU A 90 7.54 -3.56 -5.91
C LEU A 90 7.16 -2.89 -7.24
N GLU A 91 8.08 -2.83 -8.21
CA GLU A 91 7.82 -2.30 -9.55
C GLU A 91 6.68 -3.05 -10.24
N ARG A 92 6.65 -4.39 -10.14
CA ARG A 92 5.55 -5.20 -10.70
C ARG A 92 4.24 -4.95 -9.97
N ALA A 93 4.27 -4.92 -8.64
CA ALA A 93 3.08 -4.65 -7.83
C ALA A 93 2.45 -3.29 -8.16
N LEU A 94 3.28 -2.27 -8.34
CA LEU A 94 2.81 -0.91 -8.66
C LEU A 94 2.36 -0.78 -10.11
N LYS A 95 2.99 -1.51 -11.04
CA LYS A 95 2.57 -1.57 -12.44
C LYS A 95 1.16 -2.13 -12.60
N ASP A 96 0.79 -3.14 -11.82
CA ASP A 96 -0.59 -3.68 -11.81
C ASP A 96 -1.63 -2.65 -11.35
N MET A 97 -1.22 -1.69 -10.53
CA MET A 97 -2.04 -0.57 -10.08
C MET A 97 -1.98 0.65 -11.03
N GLY A 98 -1.28 0.53 -12.17
CA GLY A 98 -1.12 1.60 -13.15
C GLY A 98 -0.03 2.63 -12.83
N ILE A 99 0.86 2.34 -11.87
CA ILE A 99 1.98 3.21 -11.48
C ILE A 99 3.28 2.66 -12.08
N ASP A 100 3.89 3.41 -13.01
CA ASP A 100 5.17 3.05 -13.62
C ASP A 100 6.35 3.69 -12.86
N ILE A 101 7.31 2.86 -12.45
CA ILE A 101 8.51 3.28 -11.70
C ILE A 101 9.76 2.78 -12.43
N SER A 102 9.75 2.77 -13.76
CA SER A 102 10.89 2.39 -14.59
C SER A 102 12.19 3.08 -14.14
N ARG A 103 13.14 2.28 -13.65
CA ARG A 103 14.47 2.73 -13.22
C ARG A 103 15.54 1.92 -13.93
N PRO A 104 16.61 2.55 -14.44
CA PRO A 104 17.72 1.82 -15.02
C PRO A 104 18.47 1.04 -13.94
N SER A 105 18.90 -0.19 -14.25
CA SER A 105 19.64 -1.04 -13.31
C SER A 105 21.06 -0.52 -13.02
N TYR A 106 21.60 0.32 -13.90
CA TYR A 106 22.87 1.01 -13.74
C TYR A 106 22.84 2.32 -14.53
N PHE A 107 23.62 3.30 -14.08
CA PHE A 107 23.95 4.50 -14.86
C PHE A 107 25.36 4.31 -15.43
N LEU A 108 25.54 4.66 -16.71
CA LEU A 108 26.83 4.66 -17.40
C LEU A 108 27.63 5.91 -17.06
#